data_AF-A0A942N8T7-F1
#
_entry.id   AF-A0A942N8T7-F1
#
_cell.length_a   1.000
_cell.length_b   1.000
_cell.length_c   1.000
_cell.angle_alpha   90.00
_cell.angle_beta   90.00
_cell.angle_gamma   90.00
#
_symmetry.space_group_name_H-M   'P 1'
#
loop_
_entity.id
_entity.type
_entity.pdbx_description
1 polymer ?
#
loop_
_entity_poly.entity_id
_entity_poly.type
_entity_poly.pdbx_seq_one_letter_code
_entity_poly.pdbx_strand_id
1 'polypeptide(L)'
;MLVKKMCVIADYHTHTVYSHGKGTIEDNVLAAMNKGLRTIGITDHGPGHFFIGLRGVSAFRQMQAEIEKLQKKYPQIKILFGVEANIVDIDGTIDVPSVILRELDLLLVGYHKLVRPRSFAAAVLGAQNFLSGWTGRRSQKLRRLNTDAITAAVRRYPIDAITHPGLQIDIDTVELAHVCKERGTKLEINSSYGKELDPYIKAALPTGATFVINSDAHTPQRVGDFEQAYDLVRRLGVPESRIANVVSVASQKEG
;
A
#
# COMPACT_ATOMS: atom_id res chain seq x y z
N MET A 1 -10.10 33.10 13.05
CA MET A 1 -9.27 31.99 13.59
C MET A 1 -8.94 31.09 12.42
N LEU A 2 -7.67 30.98 12.01
CA LEU A 2 -7.25 30.10 10.92
C LEU A 2 -7.46 28.65 11.34
N VAL A 3 -8.19 27.87 10.54
CA VAL A 3 -8.29 26.43 10.74
C VAL A 3 -7.19 25.80 9.90
N LYS A 4 -6.28 25.03 10.53
CA LYS A 4 -5.35 24.19 9.78
C LYS A 4 -6.11 22.97 9.31
N LYS A 5 -6.20 22.78 7.99
CA LYS A 5 -6.78 21.58 7.38
C LYS A 5 -5.64 20.71 6.88
N MET A 6 -5.60 19.46 7.35
CA MET A 6 -4.74 18.43 6.80
C MET A 6 -5.11 18.19 5.32
N CYS A 7 -4.10 18.20 4.45
CA CYS A 7 -4.26 17.94 3.02
C CYS A 7 -3.27 16.87 2.58
N VAL A 8 -3.78 15.75 2.05
CA VAL A 8 -2.94 14.73 1.41
C VAL A 8 -2.42 15.27 0.07
N ILE A 9 -1.10 15.16 -0.13
CA ILE A 9 -0.41 15.70 -1.32
C ILE A 9 0.06 14.62 -2.29
N ALA A 10 -0.07 13.35 -1.93
CA ALA A 10 0.32 12.24 -2.78
C ALA A 10 -0.60 11.03 -2.59
N ASP A 11 -0.88 10.31 -3.67
CA ASP A 11 -1.55 9.02 -3.63
C ASP A 11 -0.58 7.96 -4.14
N TYR A 12 -0.05 7.13 -3.24
CA TYR A 12 0.99 6.18 -3.59
C TYR A 12 0.46 4.81 -3.98
N HIS A 13 -0.83 4.53 -3.76
CA HIS A 13 -1.42 3.22 -4.02
C HIS A 13 -2.54 3.37 -5.05
N THR A 14 -2.20 3.19 -6.34
CA THR A 14 -3.16 3.21 -7.44
C THR A 14 -2.86 2.10 -8.44
N HIS A 15 -3.92 1.54 -9.03
CA HIS A 15 -3.87 0.43 -9.97
C HIS A 15 -4.39 0.86 -11.34
N THR A 16 -3.86 0.23 -12.38
CA THR A 16 -4.21 0.52 -13.78
C THR A 16 -4.54 -0.76 -14.54
N VAL A 17 -4.73 -0.65 -15.85
CA VAL A 17 -4.88 -1.81 -16.76
C VAL A 17 -3.68 -2.77 -16.76
N TYR A 18 -2.53 -2.38 -16.20
CA TYR A 18 -1.35 -3.26 -16.11
C TYR A 18 -1.53 -4.44 -15.13
N SER A 19 -2.44 -4.33 -14.15
CA SER A 19 -2.86 -5.45 -13.32
C SER A 19 -4.36 -5.73 -13.42
N HIS A 20 -5.17 -4.97 -12.69
CA HIS A 20 -6.61 -5.20 -12.55
C HIS A 20 -7.41 -3.91 -12.25
N GLY A 21 -6.75 -2.77 -12.28
CA GLY A 21 -7.42 -1.49 -12.34
C GLY A 21 -8.06 -1.26 -13.71
N LYS A 22 -8.88 -0.22 -13.79
CA LYS A 22 -9.46 0.29 -15.03
C LYS A 22 -8.81 1.63 -15.34
N GLY A 23 -8.66 1.94 -16.62
CA GLY A 23 -8.01 3.17 -17.08
C GLY A 23 -6.50 3.04 -17.23
N THR A 24 -5.96 3.94 -18.05
CA THR A 24 -4.54 4.05 -18.35
C THR A 24 -3.78 4.75 -17.23
N ILE A 25 -2.45 4.73 -17.28
CA ILE A 25 -1.63 5.53 -16.36
C ILE A 25 -1.96 7.02 -16.50
N GLU A 26 -2.17 7.48 -17.74
CA GLU A 26 -2.51 8.88 -18.02
C GLU A 26 -3.85 9.30 -17.39
N ASP A 27 -4.87 8.43 -17.41
CA ASP A 27 -6.15 8.70 -16.75
C ASP A 27 -5.96 8.92 -15.24
N ASN A 28 -5.14 8.09 -14.58
CA ASN A 28 -4.82 8.24 -13.17
C ASN A 28 -4.03 9.52 -12.90
N VAL A 29 -3.05 9.86 -13.74
CA VAL A 29 -2.26 11.10 -13.64
C VAL A 29 -3.16 12.34 -13.74
N LEU A 30 -4.06 12.37 -14.73
CA LEU A 30 -5.02 13.47 -14.89
C LEU A 30 -5.97 13.58 -13.70
N ALA A 31 -6.46 12.45 -13.18
CA ALA A 31 -7.30 12.44 -11.98
C ALA A 31 -6.55 12.97 -10.75
N ALA A 32 -5.30 12.56 -10.53
CA ALA A 32 -4.47 13.05 -9.44
C ALA A 32 -4.22 14.57 -9.54
N MET A 33 -3.92 15.07 -10.74
CA MET A 33 -3.75 16.51 -10.96
C MET A 33 -5.04 17.29 -10.67
N ASN A 34 -6.20 16.77 -11.09
CA ASN A 34 -7.50 17.38 -10.81
C ASN A 34 -7.83 17.41 -9.31
N LYS A 35 -7.29 16.46 -8.53
CA LYS A 35 -7.36 16.43 -7.06
C LYS A 35 -6.31 17.31 -6.38
N GLY A 36 -5.42 17.96 -7.14
CA GLY A 36 -4.35 18.81 -6.60
C GLY A 36 -3.18 18.04 -5.99
N LEU A 37 -3.03 16.76 -6.31
CA LEU A 37 -1.90 15.96 -5.85
C LEU A 37 -0.60 16.39 -6.55
N ARG A 38 0.50 16.36 -5.80
CA ARG A 38 1.86 16.65 -6.29
C ARG A 38 2.58 15.38 -6.73
N THR A 39 2.14 14.23 -6.27
CA THR A 39 2.76 12.94 -6.58
C THR A 39 1.71 11.85 -6.69
N ILE A 40 1.88 10.95 -7.65
CA ILE A 40 1.09 9.74 -7.80
C ILE A 40 2.02 8.53 -7.94
N GLY A 41 1.71 7.44 -7.23
CA GLY A 41 2.33 6.14 -7.41
C GLY A 41 1.48 5.25 -8.29
N ILE A 42 2.09 4.70 -9.34
CA ILE A 42 1.51 3.60 -10.13
C ILE A 42 2.07 2.31 -9.55
N THR A 43 1.24 1.55 -8.84
CA THR A 43 1.66 0.42 -8.01
C THR A 43 0.85 -0.83 -8.31
N ASP A 44 0.74 -1.14 -9.60
CA ASP A 44 0.11 -2.37 -10.05
C ASP A 44 0.74 -3.62 -9.41
N HIS A 45 -0.07 -4.67 -9.28
CA HIS A 45 0.31 -5.91 -8.58
C HIS A 45 1.54 -6.58 -9.18
N GLY A 46 2.37 -7.15 -8.30
CA GLY A 46 3.45 -8.06 -8.68
C GLY A 46 2.96 -9.35 -9.37
N PRO A 47 3.88 -10.17 -9.94
CA PRO A 47 3.56 -11.34 -10.74
C PRO A 47 3.03 -12.55 -9.94
N GLY A 48 3.06 -12.48 -8.60
CA GLY A 48 2.80 -13.61 -7.73
C GLY A 48 1.33 -14.01 -7.66
N HIS A 49 0.41 -13.10 -7.94
CA HIS A 49 -1.02 -13.41 -7.93
C HIS A 49 -1.41 -14.31 -9.13
N PHE A 50 -2.28 -15.30 -8.92
CA PHE A 50 -2.63 -16.28 -9.98
C PHE A 50 -3.30 -15.66 -11.21
N PHE A 51 -4.13 -14.64 -11.01
CA PHE A 51 -5.02 -14.11 -12.05
C PHE A 51 -4.64 -12.73 -12.58
N ILE A 52 -3.91 -11.93 -11.81
CA ILE A 52 -3.67 -10.51 -12.09
C ILE A 52 -2.20 -10.17 -11.84
N GLY A 53 -1.79 -8.98 -12.24
CA GLY A 53 -0.44 -8.46 -11.97
C GLY A 53 0.49 -8.49 -13.17
N LEU A 54 1.63 -7.83 -13.00
CA LEU A 54 2.63 -7.59 -14.03
C LEU A 54 3.38 -8.88 -14.38
N ARG A 55 3.11 -9.44 -15.56
CA ARG A 55 3.69 -10.72 -15.99
C ARG A 55 5.04 -10.56 -16.69
N GLY A 56 6.10 -10.94 -15.99
CA GLY A 56 7.45 -10.95 -16.53
C GLY A 56 8.07 -9.55 -16.62
N VAL A 57 9.40 -9.50 -16.80
CA VAL A 57 10.17 -8.25 -16.79
C VAL A 57 9.69 -7.27 -17.87
N SER A 58 9.24 -7.75 -19.03
CA SER A 58 8.76 -6.91 -20.13
C SER A 58 7.56 -6.05 -19.75
N ALA A 59 6.60 -6.56 -18.96
CA ALA A 59 5.44 -5.79 -18.51
C ALA A 59 5.87 -4.61 -17.63
N PHE A 60 6.81 -4.84 -16.70
CA PHE A 60 7.40 -3.77 -15.89
C PHE A 60 8.09 -2.71 -16.74
N ARG A 61 8.84 -3.13 -17.77
CA ARG A 61 9.53 -2.20 -18.68
C ARG A 61 8.57 -1.37 -19.52
N GLN A 62 7.45 -1.94 -19.95
CA GLN A 62 6.41 -1.21 -20.66
C GLN A 62 5.78 -0.15 -19.76
N MET A 63 5.41 -0.53 -18.53
CA MET A 63 4.87 0.41 -17.53
C MET A 63 5.86 1.54 -17.22
N GLN A 64 7.13 1.21 -17.00
CA GLN A 64 8.20 2.17 -16.75
C GLN A 64 8.36 3.17 -17.92
N ALA A 65 8.43 2.67 -19.15
CA ALA A 65 8.57 3.52 -20.33
C ALA A 65 7.37 4.46 -20.54
N GLU A 66 6.16 3.99 -20.25
CA GLU A 66 4.96 4.82 -20.28
C GLU A 66 4.99 5.92 -19.21
N ILE A 67 5.40 5.58 -17.99
CA ILE A 67 5.60 6.55 -16.89
C ILE A 67 6.64 7.61 -17.28
N GLU A 68 7.79 7.22 -17.84
CA GLU A 68 8.83 8.16 -18.28
C GLU A 68 8.32 9.13 -19.36
N LYS A 69 7.51 8.64 -20.30
CA LYS A 69 6.86 9.46 -21.32
C LYS A 69 5.87 10.45 -20.70
N LEU A 70 5.03 9.99 -19.78
CA LEU A 70 4.03 10.82 -19.12
C LEU A 70 4.67 11.82 -18.15
N GLN A 71 5.77 11.47 -17.50
CA GLN A 71 6.51 12.38 -16.62
C GLN A 71 7.07 13.58 -17.40
N LYS A 72 7.49 13.39 -18.66
CA LYS A 72 7.88 14.48 -19.56
C LYS A 72 6.69 15.33 -20.01
N LYS A 73 5.53 14.70 -20.22
CA LYS A 73 4.29 15.39 -20.64
C LYS A 73 3.66 16.21 -19.51
N TYR A 74 3.77 15.74 -18.28
CA TYR A 74 3.16 16.33 -17.09
C TYR A 74 4.22 16.66 -16.01
N PRO A 75 5.14 17.61 -16.26
CA PRO A 75 6.24 17.94 -15.33
C PRO A 75 5.78 18.51 -13.98
N GLN A 76 4.51 18.95 -13.86
CA GLN A 76 3.93 19.50 -12.64
C GLN A 76 3.56 18.46 -11.58
N ILE A 77 3.49 17.17 -11.95
CA ILE A 77 3.20 16.06 -11.04
C ILE A 77 4.33 15.03 -11.13
N LYS A 78 4.78 14.54 -9.97
CA LYS A 78 5.73 13.44 -9.92
C LYS A 78 4.99 12.11 -10.09
N ILE A 79 5.39 11.29 -11.05
CA ILE A 79 4.81 9.98 -11.32
C ILE A 79 5.85 8.94 -10.90
N LEU A 80 5.53 8.13 -9.89
CA LEU A 80 6.44 7.11 -9.36
C LEU A 80 6.18 5.77 -10.04
N PHE A 81 7.25 5.15 -10.52
CA PHE A 81 7.23 3.75 -10.93
C PHE A 81 7.32 2.86 -9.70
N GLY A 82 6.20 2.24 -9.34
CA GLY A 82 6.11 1.38 -8.17
C GLY A 82 5.41 0.06 -8.42
N VAL A 83 5.33 -0.74 -7.35
CA VAL A 83 4.70 -2.07 -7.36
C VAL A 83 4.04 -2.31 -6.00
N GLU A 84 2.84 -2.87 -6.02
CA GLU A 84 2.29 -3.57 -4.86
C GLU A 84 2.73 -5.05 -4.91
N ALA A 85 3.76 -5.37 -4.14
CA ALA A 85 4.36 -6.69 -4.12
C ALA A 85 3.65 -7.63 -3.15
N ASN A 86 3.57 -8.88 -3.54
CA ASN A 86 3.06 -9.96 -2.72
C ASN A 86 4.19 -10.61 -1.92
N ILE A 87 3.91 -10.99 -0.68
CA ILE A 87 4.76 -11.94 0.07
C ILE A 87 4.44 -13.36 -0.44
N VAL A 88 5.44 -14.04 -0.98
CA VAL A 88 5.30 -15.35 -1.64
C VAL A 88 5.91 -16.53 -0.88
N ASP A 89 6.63 -16.25 0.20
CA ASP A 89 7.26 -17.28 1.02
C ASP A 89 7.32 -16.90 2.50
N ILE A 90 7.57 -17.91 3.34
CA ILE A 90 7.58 -17.79 4.81
C ILE A 90 8.79 -17.03 5.35
N ASP A 91 9.84 -16.86 4.54
CA ASP A 91 11.05 -16.09 4.87
C ASP A 91 10.92 -14.60 4.51
N GLY A 92 9.71 -14.16 4.13
CA GLY A 92 9.43 -12.79 3.70
C GLY A 92 9.82 -12.49 2.26
N THR A 93 10.19 -13.48 1.44
CA THR A 93 10.45 -13.28 0.01
C THR A 93 9.24 -12.65 -0.68
N ILE A 94 9.48 -11.62 -1.49
CA ILE A 94 8.47 -10.95 -2.32
C ILE A 94 8.52 -11.41 -3.79
N ASP A 95 7.47 -11.11 -4.54
CA ASP A 95 7.32 -11.52 -5.95
C ASP A 95 7.99 -10.60 -6.99
N VAL A 96 8.62 -9.50 -6.57
CA VAL A 96 9.31 -8.56 -7.47
C VAL A 96 10.67 -9.13 -7.93
N PRO A 97 10.95 -9.22 -9.25
CA PRO A 97 12.26 -9.60 -9.75
C PRO A 97 13.35 -8.62 -9.29
N SER A 98 14.52 -9.13 -8.88
CA SER A 98 15.59 -8.29 -8.34
C SER A 98 16.10 -7.20 -9.31
N VAL A 99 16.00 -7.44 -10.62
CA VAL A 99 16.33 -6.45 -11.66
C VAL A 99 15.38 -5.27 -11.67
N ILE A 100 14.09 -5.51 -11.41
CA ILE A 100 13.06 -4.46 -11.32
C ILE A 100 13.14 -3.77 -9.96
N LEU A 101 13.35 -4.53 -8.89
CA LEU A 101 13.41 -4.01 -7.52
C LEU A 101 14.41 -2.84 -7.35
N ARG A 102 15.53 -2.86 -8.07
CA ARG A 102 16.55 -1.80 -8.02
C ARG A 102 16.17 -0.51 -8.76
N GLU A 103 15.08 -0.55 -9.53
CA GLU A 103 14.64 0.54 -10.40
C GLU A 103 13.32 1.14 -9.96
N LEU A 104 12.67 0.57 -8.94
CA LEU A 104 11.43 1.10 -8.37
C LEU A 104 11.72 2.40 -7.62
N ASP A 105 10.87 3.40 -7.86
CA ASP A 105 10.79 4.61 -7.05
C ASP A 105 10.02 4.36 -5.74
N LEU A 106 9.16 3.34 -5.73
CA LEU A 106 8.21 3.06 -4.67
C LEU A 106 7.95 1.55 -4.55
N LEU A 107 8.18 0.97 -3.39
CA LEU A 107 7.86 -0.42 -3.09
C LEU A 107 6.79 -0.51 -2.00
N LEU A 108 5.60 -0.93 -2.40
CA LEU A 108 4.52 -1.32 -1.49
C LEU A 108 4.54 -2.84 -1.31
N VAL A 109 4.25 -3.32 -0.10
CA VAL A 109 4.16 -4.77 0.17
C VAL A 109 2.91 -5.08 0.96
N GLY A 110 2.17 -6.09 0.51
CA GLY A 110 0.93 -6.52 1.13
C GLY A 110 0.77 -8.03 1.19
N TYR A 111 -0.20 -8.45 1.99
CA TYR A 111 -0.76 -9.78 1.86
C TYR A 111 -1.98 -9.75 0.97
N HIS A 112 -2.01 -10.65 0.00
CA HIS A 112 -3.17 -10.87 -0.88
C HIS A 112 -3.55 -12.34 -0.88
N LYS A 113 -4.82 -12.59 -1.17
CA LYS A 113 -5.32 -13.95 -1.37
C LYS A 113 -4.88 -14.43 -2.76
N LEU A 114 -4.85 -15.75 -2.96
CA LEU A 114 -4.57 -16.34 -4.28
C LEU A 114 -3.19 -15.94 -4.85
N VAL A 115 -2.21 -15.85 -3.97
CA VAL A 115 -0.79 -15.69 -4.33
C VAL A 115 -0.16 -17.07 -4.52
N ARG A 116 0.64 -17.22 -5.57
CA ARG A 116 1.36 -18.46 -5.87
C ARG A 116 2.50 -18.65 -4.87
N PRO A 117 2.48 -19.72 -4.06
CA PRO A 117 3.55 -19.98 -3.10
C PRO A 117 4.85 -20.37 -3.81
N ARG A 118 6.00 -19.97 -3.26
CA ARG A 118 7.33 -20.38 -3.75
C ARG A 118 7.86 -21.67 -3.14
N SER A 119 7.38 -22.04 -1.97
CA SER A 119 7.79 -23.25 -1.26
C SER A 119 6.59 -24.10 -0.84
N PHE A 120 6.83 -25.37 -0.51
CA PHE A 120 5.79 -26.23 0.08
C PHE A 120 5.27 -25.67 1.41
N ALA A 121 6.17 -25.10 2.23
CA ALA A 121 5.79 -24.47 3.49
C ALA A 121 4.86 -23.26 3.27
N ALA A 122 5.16 -22.42 2.27
CA ALA A 122 4.28 -21.31 1.87
C ALA A 122 2.93 -21.81 1.35
N ALA A 123 2.90 -22.93 0.62
CA ALA A 123 1.65 -23.53 0.15
C ALA A 123 0.76 -24.00 1.31
N VAL A 124 1.36 -24.65 2.32
CA VAL A 124 0.66 -25.05 3.55
C VAL A 124 0.16 -23.83 4.31
N LEU A 125 0.99 -22.79 4.46
CA LEU A 125 0.60 -21.55 5.13
C LEU A 125 -0.58 -20.86 4.41
N GLY A 126 -0.51 -20.75 3.09
CA GLY A 126 -1.59 -20.18 2.26
C GLY A 126 -2.90 -20.94 2.40
N ALA A 127 -2.88 -22.28 2.39
CA ALA A 127 -4.06 -23.11 2.59
C ALA A 127 -4.66 -22.93 4.00
N GLN A 128 -3.82 -22.84 5.02
CA GLN A 128 -4.26 -22.57 6.40
C GLN A 128 -4.88 -21.19 6.54
N ASN A 129 -4.30 -20.15 5.93
CA ASN A 129 -4.86 -18.80 5.91
C ASN A 129 -6.20 -18.76 5.17
N PHE A 130 -6.33 -19.45 4.03
CA PHE A 130 -7.60 -19.56 3.32
C PHE A 130 -8.69 -20.19 4.19
N LEU A 131 -8.38 -21.32 4.83
CA LEU A 131 -9.31 -22.01 5.72
C LEU A 131 -9.68 -21.17 6.95
N SER A 132 -8.70 -20.47 7.54
CA SER A 132 -8.92 -19.54 8.66
C SER A 132 -9.87 -18.41 8.25
N GLY A 133 -9.66 -17.79 7.09
CA GLY A 133 -10.54 -16.74 6.57
C GLY A 133 -11.96 -17.23 6.26
N TRP A 134 -12.11 -18.46 5.74
CA TRP A 134 -13.42 -19.05 5.45
C TRP A 134 -14.19 -19.46 6.72
N THR A 135 -13.49 -20.01 7.71
CA THR A 135 -14.12 -20.50 8.96
C THR A 135 -14.21 -19.45 10.08
N GLY A 136 -13.49 -18.33 9.95
CA GLY A 136 -13.31 -17.34 11.01
C GLY A 136 -12.44 -17.81 12.18
N ARG A 137 -11.91 -19.03 12.14
CA ARG A 137 -11.07 -19.60 13.23
C ARG A 137 -9.70 -18.95 13.22
N ARG A 138 -9.31 -18.36 14.34
CA ARG A 138 -7.98 -17.77 14.53
C ARG A 138 -7.05 -18.74 15.25
N SER A 139 -5.79 -18.77 14.82
CA SER A 139 -4.75 -19.61 15.42
C SER A 139 -3.55 -18.74 15.74
N GLN A 140 -3.10 -18.76 17.00
CA GLN A 140 -1.93 -18.00 17.42
C GLN A 140 -0.67 -18.42 16.66
N LYS A 141 -0.52 -19.73 16.37
CA LYS A 141 0.59 -20.25 15.55
C LYS A 141 0.55 -19.68 14.13
N LEU A 142 -0.63 -19.65 13.51
CA LEU A 142 -0.80 -19.12 12.16
C LEU A 142 -0.50 -17.62 12.11
N ARG A 143 -1.09 -16.86 13.04
CA ARG A 143 -0.82 -15.43 13.22
C ARG A 143 0.67 -15.16 13.40
N ARG A 144 1.38 -15.98 14.19
CA ARG A 144 2.82 -15.85 14.38
C ARG A 144 3.61 -16.07 13.08
N LEU A 145 3.31 -17.13 12.33
CA LEU A 145 3.97 -17.40 11.05
C LEU A 145 3.78 -16.28 10.03
N ASN A 146 2.55 -15.75 9.93
CA ASN A 146 2.28 -14.59 9.07
C ASN A 146 3.06 -13.35 9.53
N THR A 147 3.10 -13.10 10.85
CA THR A 147 3.85 -11.97 11.42
C THR A 147 5.35 -12.08 11.14
N ASP A 148 5.92 -13.28 11.32
CA ASP A 148 7.34 -13.53 11.06
C ASP A 148 7.69 -13.29 9.58
N ALA A 149 6.84 -13.75 8.65
CA ALA A 149 7.07 -13.56 7.22
C ALA A 149 7.00 -12.08 6.80
N ILE A 150 6.00 -11.32 7.23
CA ILE A 150 5.90 -9.88 6.87
C ILE A 150 6.98 -9.04 7.53
N THR A 151 7.35 -9.32 8.79
CA THR A 151 8.45 -8.61 9.45
C THR A 151 9.80 -8.96 8.85
N ALA A 152 10.01 -10.21 8.39
CA ALA A 152 11.18 -10.59 7.60
C ALA A 152 11.26 -9.81 6.29
N ALA A 153 10.14 -9.60 5.59
CA ALA A 153 10.09 -8.78 4.38
C ALA A 153 10.54 -7.33 4.66
N VAL A 154 10.00 -6.70 5.71
CA VAL A 154 10.38 -5.32 6.15
C VAL A 154 11.87 -5.22 6.52
N ARG A 155 12.45 -6.28 7.07
CA ARG A 155 13.89 -6.34 7.38
C ARG A 155 14.77 -6.60 6.15
N ARG A 156 14.23 -7.23 5.12
CA ARG A 156 15.00 -7.67 3.94
C ARG A 156 15.00 -6.65 2.80
N TYR A 157 13.90 -5.92 2.63
CA TYR A 157 13.67 -5.05 1.47
C TYR A 157 13.51 -3.58 1.87
N PRO A 158 13.82 -2.62 0.97
CA PRO A 158 13.58 -1.20 1.20
C PRO A 158 12.09 -0.89 0.99
N ILE A 159 11.22 -1.40 1.86
CA ILE A 159 9.77 -1.23 1.74
C ILE A 159 9.37 0.18 2.19
N ASP A 160 8.69 0.91 1.32
CA ASP A 160 8.17 2.24 1.63
C ASP A 160 6.96 2.17 2.54
N ALA A 161 5.98 1.32 2.21
CA ALA A 161 4.82 1.11 3.07
C ALA A 161 4.25 -0.32 2.97
N ILE A 162 3.64 -0.76 4.08
CA ILE A 162 2.84 -1.98 4.10
C ILE A 162 1.39 -1.63 3.78
N THR A 163 0.81 -2.28 2.78
CA THR A 163 -0.57 -2.05 2.33
C THR A 163 -1.57 -2.74 3.24
N HIS A 164 -2.65 -2.01 3.57
CA HIS A 164 -3.78 -2.48 4.39
C HIS A 164 -3.43 -3.57 5.45
N PRO A 165 -2.51 -3.27 6.39
CA PRO A 165 -1.86 -4.28 7.23
C PRO A 165 -2.85 -4.99 8.15
N GLY A 166 -2.81 -6.32 8.14
CA GLY A 166 -3.63 -7.18 9.00
C GLY A 166 -5.06 -7.44 8.52
N LEU A 167 -5.52 -6.73 7.50
CA LEU A 167 -6.89 -6.88 7.01
C LEU A 167 -7.12 -8.21 6.28
N GLN A 168 -6.23 -8.55 5.34
CA GLN A 168 -6.37 -9.74 4.49
C GLN A 168 -5.95 -11.02 5.20
N ILE A 169 -4.90 -10.94 6.02
CA ILE A 169 -4.28 -12.05 6.74
C ILE A 169 -3.99 -11.61 8.18
N ASP A 170 -4.39 -12.44 9.14
CA ASP A 170 -4.20 -12.19 10.57
C ASP A 170 -2.70 -12.18 10.93
N ILE A 171 -2.26 -11.09 11.57
CA ILE A 171 -0.89 -10.83 12.01
C ILE A 171 -0.90 -10.14 13.37
N ASP A 172 0.27 -10.03 13.97
CA ASP A 172 0.54 -9.09 15.03
C ASP A 172 0.86 -7.70 14.49
N THR A 173 -0.16 -6.84 14.44
CA THR A 173 0.00 -5.46 14.00
C THR A 173 0.91 -4.65 14.92
N VAL A 174 0.97 -4.96 16.22
CA VAL A 174 1.86 -4.24 17.16
C VAL A 174 3.31 -4.59 16.85
N GLU A 175 3.62 -5.89 16.71
CA GLU A 175 4.96 -6.37 16.33
C GLU A 175 5.38 -5.81 14.97
N LEU A 176 4.51 -5.88 13.97
CA LEU A 176 4.78 -5.30 12.65
C LEU A 176 5.05 -3.79 12.74
N ALA A 177 4.24 -3.04 13.50
CA ALA A 177 4.40 -1.60 13.62
C ALA A 177 5.74 -1.20 14.26
N HIS A 178 6.22 -1.96 15.25
CA HIS A 178 7.55 -1.76 15.82
C HIS A 178 8.66 -1.97 14.79
N VAL A 179 8.60 -3.07 14.03
CA VAL A 179 9.60 -3.36 12.97
C VAL A 179 9.56 -2.30 11.86
N CYS A 180 8.36 -1.87 11.45
CA CYS A 180 8.19 -0.80 10.47
C CYS A 180 8.80 0.52 10.95
N LYS A 181 8.57 0.90 12.21
CA LYS A 181 9.17 2.09 12.82
C LYS A 181 10.70 2.03 12.81
N GLU A 182 11.29 0.91 13.19
CA GLU A 182 12.75 0.71 13.19
C GLU A 182 13.36 0.86 11.80
N ARG A 183 12.64 0.43 10.77
CA ARG A 183 13.12 0.41 9.37
C ARG A 183 12.70 1.65 8.57
N GLY A 184 11.88 2.53 9.14
CA GLY A 184 11.33 3.69 8.44
C GLY A 184 10.24 3.36 7.41
N THR A 185 9.70 2.14 7.45
CA THR A 185 8.57 1.69 6.63
C THR A 185 7.27 2.23 7.24
N LYS A 186 6.36 2.71 6.40
CA LYS A 186 5.08 3.30 6.83
C LYS A 186 4.00 2.22 6.86
N LEU A 187 2.95 2.46 7.64
CA LEU A 187 1.72 1.65 7.62
C LEU A 187 0.63 2.39 6.87
N GLU A 188 -0.01 1.72 5.92
CA GLU A 188 -1.05 2.34 5.12
C GLU A 188 -2.37 2.51 5.90
N ILE A 189 -2.96 3.70 5.77
CA ILE A 189 -4.37 4.00 6.05
C ILE A 189 -5.07 4.06 4.69
N ASN A 190 -5.65 2.93 4.31
CA ASN A 190 -6.25 2.74 2.99
C ASN A 190 -7.71 3.18 2.99
N SER A 191 -8.04 4.13 2.13
CA SER A 191 -9.37 4.74 2.04
C SER A 191 -10.45 3.75 1.58
N SER A 192 -10.09 2.76 0.76
CA SER A 192 -11.07 1.80 0.20
C SER A 192 -11.64 0.83 1.25
N TYR A 193 -10.95 0.61 2.37
CA TYR A 193 -11.41 -0.27 3.45
C TYR A 193 -12.05 0.47 4.64
N GLY A 194 -11.79 1.78 4.78
CA GLY A 194 -12.40 2.62 5.81
C GLY A 194 -12.38 1.98 7.20
N LYS A 195 -13.56 1.88 7.84
CA LYS A 195 -13.71 1.37 9.23
C LYS A 195 -13.12 -0.02 9.49
N GLU A 196 -12.88 -0.84 8.46
CA GLU A 196 -12.28 -2.16 8.64
C GLU A 196 -10.82 -2.08 9.14
N LEU A 197 -10.14 -0.96 8.91
CA LEU A 197 -8.77 -0.72 9.40
C LEU A 197 -8.69 -0.23 10.84
N ASP A 198 -9.83 0.06 11.48
CA ASP A 198 -9.91 0.58 12.84
C ASP A 198 -9.08 -0.20 13.88
N PRO A 199 -9.20 -1.53 14.02
CA PRO A 199 -8.43 -2.27 15.02
C PRO A 199 -6.92 -2.24 14.75
N TYR A 200 -6.50 -2.23 13.48
CA TYR A 200 -5.10 -2.27 13.09
C TYR A 200 -4.42 -0.91 13.30
N ILE A 201 -5.11 0.19 12.95
CA ILE A 201 -4.61 1.54 13.24
C ILE A 201 -4.50 1.73 14.76
N LYS A 202 -5.54 1.36 15.53
CA LYS A 202 -5.49 1.42 17.01
C LYS A 202 -4.33 0.64 17.60
N ALA A 203 -4.06 -0.57 17.09
CA ALA A 203 -2.93 -1.38 17.53
C ALA A 203 -1.58 -0.76 17.20
N ALA A 204 -1.44 -0.14 16.02
CA ALA A 204 -0.18 0.48 15.57
C ALA A 204 0.10 1.84 16.25
N LEU A 205 -0.94 2.62 16.56
CA LEU A 205 -0.81 3.97 17.13
C LEU A 205 0.13 4.08 18.35
N PRO A 206 0.06 3.24 19.40
CA PRO A 206 0.93 3.38 20.57
C PRO A 206 2.40 3.08 20.31
N THR A 207 2.73 2.37 19.21
CA THR A 207 4.13 2.00 18.89
C THR A 207 4.99 3.19 18.43
N GLY A 208 4.34 4.27 17.96
CA GLY A 208 5.02 5.41 17.36
C GLY A 208 5.33 5.23 15.86
N ALA A 209 4.78 4.21 15.20
CA ALA A 209 4.91 4.04 13.75
C ALA A 209 4.34 5.24 12.97
N THR A 210 4.89 5.44 11.77
CA THR A 210 4.45 6.45 10.80
C THR A 210 3.45 5.80 9.82
N PHE A 211 2.48 6.59 9.39
CA PHE A 211 1.41 6.19 8.50
C PHE A 211 1.52 6.88 7.14
N VAL A 212 0.78 6.36 6.16
CA VAL A 212 0.59 6.97 4.84
C VAL A 212 -0.86 6.78 4.41
N ILE A 213 -1.49 7.80 3.82
CA ILE A 213 -2.88 7.70 3.36
C ILE A 213 -2.88 7.42 1.86
N ASN A 214 -3.56 6.36 1.42
CA ASN A 214 -3.73 6.10 -0.01
C ASN A 214 -5.17 5.73 -0.36
N SER A 215 -5.55 5.88 -1.63
CA SER A 215 -6.89 5.57 -2.10
C SER A 215 -7.09 4.10 -2.46
N ASP A 216 -6.04 3.42 -2.90
CA ASP A 216 -6.10 2.08 -3.50
C ASP A 216 -7.05 2.07 -4.71
N ALA A 217 -6.90 3.09 -5.55
CA ALA A 217 -7.80 3.34 -6.67
C ALA A 217 -7.66 2.29 -7.75
N HIS A 218 -8.76 1.61 -8.05
CA HIS A 218 -8.88 0.68 -9.18
C HIS A 218 -9.64 1.28 -10.37
N THR A 219 -10.04 2.54 -10.28
CA THR A 219 -10.58 3.33 -11.38
C THR A 219 -10.07 4.77 -11.25
N PRO A 220 -9.94 5.53 -12.35
CA PRO A 220 -9.37 6.87 -12.28
C PRO A 220 -10.19 7.82 -11.39
N GLN A 221 -11.51 7.62 -11.31
CA GLN A 221 -12.41 8.44 -10.48
C GLN A 221 -12.14 8.28 -8.97
N ARG A 222 -11.50 7.19 -8.56
CA ARG A 222 -11.17 6.89 -7.15
C ARG A 222 -9.80 7.44 -6.76
N VAL A 223 -8.96 7.85 -7.71
CA VAL A 223 -7.65 8.43 -7.41
C VAL A 223 -7.84 9.68 -6.56
N GLY A 224 -7.09 9.76 -5.45
CA GLY A 224 -7.19 10.85 -4.49
C GLY A 224 -8.50 10.89 -3.69
N ASP A 225 -9.30 9.81 -3.70
CA ASP A 225 -10.44 9.69 -2.79
C ASP A 225 -9.97 9.23 -1.39
N PHE A 226 -9.81 10.19 -0.50
CA PHE A 226 -9.31 9.99 0.87
C PHE A 226 -10.37 10.21 1.95
N GLU A 227 -11.65 10.33 1.60
CA GLU A 227 -12.70 10.71 2.57
C GLU A 227 -12.73 9.77 3.77
N GLN A 228 -12.74 8.46 3.51
CA GLN A 228 -12.77 7.44 4.55
C GLN A 228 -11.47 7.41 5.38
N ALA A 229 -10.33 7.67 4.74
CA ALA A 229 -9.06 7.77 5.44
C ALA A 229 -9.02 9.00 6.38
N TYR A 230 -9.52 10.15 5.93
CA TYR A 230 -9.65 11.34 6.77
C TYR A 230 -10.53 11.09 8.00
N ASP A 231 -11.64 10.37 7.81
CA ASP A 231 -12.53 10.03 8.90
C ASP A 231 -11.88 9.08 9.91
N LEU A 232 -11.11 8.08 9.45
CA LEU A 232 -10.30 7.24 10.33
C LEU A 232 -9.28 8.06 11.12
N VAL A 233 -8.52 8.93 10.44
CA VAL A 233 -7.49 9.77 11.07
C VAL A 233 -8.09 10.62 12.18
N ARG A 234 -9.21 11.31 11.91
CA ARG A 234 -9.89 12.15 12.91
C ARG A 234 -10.43 11.31 14.07
N ARG A 235 -11.17 10.25 13.77
CA ARG A 235 -11.88 9.44 14.76
C ARG A 235 -10.93 8.67 15.68
N LEU A 236 -9.78 8.26 15.17
CA LEU A 236 -8.76 7.53 15.92
C LEU A 236 -7.69 8.43 16.52
N GLY A 237 -7.73 9.74 16.24
CA GLY A 237 -6.75 10.69 16.74
C GLY A 237 -5.34 10.40 16.22
N VAL A 238 -5.20 9.99 14.95
CA VAL A 238 -3.89 9.80 14.32
C VAL A 238 -3.23 11.20 14.19
N PRO A 239 -2.07 11.45 14.81
CA PRO A 239 -1.41 12.75 14.71
C PRO A 239 -0.98 13.05 13.27
N GLU A 240 -1.27 14.25 12.76
CA GLU A 240 -0.86 14.68 11.41
C GLU A 240 0.65 14.54 11.20
N SER A 241 1.45 14.80 12.24
CA SER A 241 2.91 14.66 12.22
C SER A 241 3.42 13.23 12.01
N ARG A 242 2.53 12.23 12.10
CA ARG A 242 2.83 10.82 11.83
C ARG A 242 2.24 10.35 10.51
N ILE A 243 1.78 11.23 9.63
CA ILE A 243 1.29 10.87 8.30
C ILE A 243 2.24 11.47 7.27
N ALA A 244 2.90 10.61 6.50
CA ALA A 244 4.05 11.00 5.69
C ALA A 244 3.70 11.89 4.48
N ASN A 245 2.48 11.78 3.96
CA ASN A 245 2.06 12.41 2.72
C ASN A 245 0.99 13.49 2.92
N VAL A 246 0.98 14.15 4.08
CA VAL A 246 0.09 15.28 4.35
C VAL A 246 0.86 16.57 4.64
N VAL A 247 0.23 17.69 4.35
CA VAL A 247 0.66 19.03 4.77
C VAL A 247 -0.48 19.74 5.46
N SER A 248 -0.17 20.59 6.45
CA SER A 248 -1.18 21.47 7.03
C SER A 248 -1.34 22.71 6.15
N VAL A 249 -2.55 22.93 5.65
CA VAL A 249 -2.91 24.13 4.87
C VAL A 249 -3.70 25.07 5.76
N ALA A 250 -3.34 26.35 5.80
CA ALA A 250 -4.14 27.36 6.48
C ALA A 250 -5.37 27.68 5.64
N SER A 251 -6.58 27.47 6.17
CA SER A 251 -7.81 27.97 5.57
C SER A 251 -8.43 29.05 6.46
N GLN A 252 -8.92 30.13 5.84
CA GLN A 252 -9.78 31.07 6.55
C GLN A 252 -11.10 30.38 6.88
N LYS A 253 -11.70 30.67 8.04
CA LYS A 253 -13.07 30.24 8.33
C LYS A 253 -13.97 30.94 7.31
N GLU A 254 -14.69 30.17 6.49
CA GLU A 254 -15.91 30.70 5.88
C GLU A 254 -16.86 31.01 7.04
N GLY A 255 -17.24 32.30 7.13
CA GLY A 255 -18.06 32.86 8.21
C GLY A 255 -19.51 32.48 8.08
#